data_AF-A0A834TA59-F1
#
_entry.id   AF-A0A834TA59-F1
#
_cell.length_a   1.000
_cell.length_b   1.000
_cell.length_c   1.000
_cell.angle_alpha   90.00
_cell.angle_beta   90.00
_cell.angle_gamma   90.00
#
_symmetry.space_group_name_H-M   'P 1'
#
loop_
_entity.id
_entity.type
_entity.pdbx_description
1 polymer ?
#
loop_
_entity_poly.entity_id
_entity_poly.type
_entity_poly.pdbx_seq_one_letter_code
_entity_poly.pdbx_strand_id
1 'polypeptide(L)'
;MDFPLTIDINRLLGGGPLMKYNNKGYARIGVMPRYGDANSIQWFEVKPNCTFHIINSFEDGHELSILQIEILQVVVWGCRALDSLIPHPKLNNFESFSRCYEWRLNLQTGEVKEKDLTGGKVQYMDFPMINPNFLGIKNRYGYTQVVDPIASSTAGSVPKYGGLAKLYFEKPGLVKQREEQDEEAIRVEYHMFEKNVFCTGAAFVPKIDGVEEDEGWIITFVHNEDTGISQVRSIL
;
A
#
# COMPACT_ATOMS: atom_id res chain seq x y z
N MET A 1 -0.49 -13.03 3.30
CA MET A 1 -1.77 -12.44 3.80
C MET A 1 -2.91 -13.25 3.23
N ASP A 2 -3.95 -13.48 4.02
CA ASP A 2 -5.11 -14.29 3.64
C ASP A 2 -6.36 -13.41 3.77
N PHE A 3 -6.92 -13.03 2.64
CA PHE A 3 -8.04 -12.09 2.51
C PHE A 3 -9.24 -12.81 1.91
N PRO A 4 -10.46 -12.29 2.07
CA PRO A 4 -11.65 -13.02 1.67
C PRO A 4 -11.93 -12.94 0.15
N LEU A 5 -10.89 -13.14 -0.68
CA LEU A 5 -10.95 -13.33 -2.12
C LEU A 5 -10.87 -14.84 -2.42
N THR A 6 -12.02 -15.44 -2.72
CA THR A 6 -12.14 -16.90 -2.84
C THR A 6 -12.17 -17.36 -4.28
N ILE A 7 -11.49 -18.47 -4.58
CA ILE A 7 -11.62 -19.21 -5.84
C ILE A 7 -12.74 -20.25 -5.69
N ASP A 8 -13.67 -20.29 -6.65
CA ASP A 8 -14.79 -21.23 -6.64
C ASP A 8 -15.08 -21.74 -8.05
N ILE A 9 -14.79 -23.01 -8.28
CA ILE A 9 -14.98 -23.69 -9.57
C ILE A 9 -16.47 -23.88 -9.87
N ASN A 10 -17.31 -24.15 -8.86
CA ASN A 10 -18.75 -24.32 -9.07
C ASN A 10 -19.40 -23.01 -9.52
N ARG A 11 -18.95 -21.88 -8.94
CA ARG A 11 -19.35 -20.55 -9.40
C ARG A 11 -18.95 -20.30 -10.85
N LEU A 12 -17.74 -20.72 -11.26
CA LEU A 12 -17.30 -20.61 -12.66
C LEU A 12 -18.14 -21.48 -13.59
N LEU A 13 -18.38 -22.75 -13.24
CA LEU A 13 -19.21 -23.67 -14.02
C LEU A 13 -20.66 -23.17 -14.17
N GLY A 14 -21.16 -22.43 -13.18
CA GLY A 14 -22.44 -21.73 -13.23
C GLY A 14 -22.45 -20.43 -14.05
N GLY A 15 -21.37 -20.08 -14.75
CA GLY A 15 -21.25 -18.85 -15.56
C GLY A 15 -20.85 -17.60 -14.78
N GLY A 16 -20.51 -17.74 -13.49
CA GLY A 16 -20.01 -16.66 -12.65
C GLY A 16 -18.48 -16.47 -12.74
N PRO A 17 -17.93 -15.45 -12.05
CA PRO A 17 -16.49 -15.21 -12.05
C PRO A 17 -15.74 -16.24 -11.19
N LEU A 18 -14.54 -16.65 -11.62
CA LEU A 18 -13.71 -17.60 -10.86
C LEU A 18 -13.33 -17.10 -9.47
N MET A 19 -13.02 -15.81 -9.34
CA MET A 19 -12.67 -15.16 -8.08
C MET A 19 -13.78 -14.22 -7.62
N LYS A 20 -14.02 -14.14 -6.31
CA LYS A 20 -14.99 -13.22 -5.72
C LYS A 20 -14.54 -12.78 -4.34
N TYR A 21 -14.56 -11.47 -4.11
CA TYR A 21 -14.36 -10.88 -2.80
C TYR A 21 -15.64 -10.99 -1.96
N ASN A 22 -15.48 -11.39 -0.70
CA ASN A 22 -16.53 -11.46 0.29
C ASN A 22 -16.19 -10.53 1.46
N ASN A 23 -16.74 -9.32 1.45
CA ASN A 23 -16.49 -8.33 2.52
C ASN A 23 -16.97 -8.75 3.92
N LYS A 24 -17.74 -9.84 4.04
CA LYS A 24 -18.15 -10.46 5.32
C LYS A 24 -17.29 -11.67 5.72
N GLY A 25 -16.29 -12.02 4.92
CA GLY A 25 -15.36 -13.11 5.22
C GLY A 25 -14.33 -12.71 6.28
N TYR A 26 -13.47 -13.66 6.65
CA TYR A 26 -12.34 -13.40 7.54
C TYR A 26 -11.16 -12.79 6.78
N ALA A 27 -10.26 -12.14 7.49
CA ALA A 27 -8.97 -11.69 6.97
C ALA A 27 -7.91 -11.88 8.05
N ARG A 28 -6.72 -12.36 7.66
CA ARG A 28 -5.63 -12.61 8.58
C ARG A 28 -4.26 -12.41 7.95
N ILE A 29 -3.28 -12.04 8.77
CA ILE A 29 -1.87 -11.95 8.41
C ILE A 29 -1.12 -13.03 9.17
N GLY A 30 -0.37 -13.86 8.45
CA GLY A 30 0.50 -14.88 9.04
C GLY A 30 1.93 -14.37 9.10
N VAL A 31 2.54 -14.45 10.28
CA VAL A 31 3.98 -14.20 10.47
C VAL A 31 4.67 -15.54 10.65
N MET A 32 5.64 -15.83 9.80
CA MET A 32 6.45 -17.04 9.85
C MET A 32 7.91 -16.66 10.06
N PRO A 33 8.60 -17.20 11.08
CA PRO A 33 10.04 -17.04 11.21
C PRO A 33 10.76 -17.46 9.92
N ARG A 34 11.78 -16.69 9.51
CA ARG A 34 12.51 -16.93 8.24
C ARG A 34 13.09 -18.35 8.12
N TYR A 35 13.45 -18.96 9.25
CA TYR A 35 13.98 -20.32 9.32
C TYR A 35 13.01 -21.32 10.00
N GLY A 36 11.74 -20.95 10.12
CA GLY A 36 10.69 -21.79 10.65
C GLY A 36 10.02 -22.67 9.59
N ASP A 37 8.94 -23.31 9.98
CA ASP A 37 8.07 -24.13 9.10
C ASP A 37 6.59 -23.71 9.22
N ALA A 38 5.70 -24.43 8.54
CA ALA A 38 4.27 -24.13 8.55
C ALA A 38 3.63 -24.18 9.95
N ASN A 39 4.18 -24.95 10.89
CA ASN A 39 3.68 -25.02 12.28
C ASN A 39 4.14 -23.83 13.11
N SER A 40 5.16 -23.10 12.66
CA SER A 40 5.69 -21.90 13.32
C SER A 40 4.96 -20.61 12.93
N ILE A 41 3.92 -20.69 12.08
CA ILE A 41 3.15 -19.52 11.67
C ILE A 41 2.27 -19.05 12.83
N GLN A 42 2.43 -17.78 13.20
CA GLN A 42 1.49 -17.08 14.06
C GLN A 42 0.49 -16.30 13.20
N TRP A 43 -0.80 -16.60 13.37
CA TRP A 43 -1.88 -15.94 12.63
C TRP A 43 -2.48 -14.80 13.45
N PHE A 44 -2.68 -13.66 12.78
CA PHE A 44 -3.26 -12.44 13.32
C PHE A 44 -4.53 -12.10 12.57
N GLU A 45 -5.67 -12.09 13.25
CA GLU A 45 -6.94 -11.67 12.66
C GLU A 45 -6.96 -10.15 12.45
N VAL A 46 -7.35 -9.71 11.26
CA VAL A 46 -7.42 -8.29 10.87
C VAL A 46 -8.79 -7.97 10.28
N LYS A 47 -9.16 -6.69 10.23
CA LYS A 47 -10.42 -6.28 9.58
C LYS A 47 -10.44 -6.70 8.10
N PRO A 48 -11.56 -7.26 7.58
CA PRO A 48 -11.70 -7.60 6.18
C PRO A 48 -11.31 -6.46 5.25
N ASN A 49 -10.48 -6.77 4.27
CA ASN A 49 -9.95 -5.81 3.33
C ASN A 49 -9.42 -6.50 2.07
N CYS A 50 -9.10 -5.69 1.06
CA CYS A 50 -8.36 -6.12 -0.11
C CYS A 50 -7.04 -5.33 -0.17
N THR A 51 -5.93 -5.97 0.19
CA THR A 51 -4.60 -5.35 0.07
C THR A 51 -3.88 -5.97 -1.11
N PHE A 52 -3.54 -5.15 -2.11
CA PHE A 52 -2.91 -5.61 -3.34
C PHE A 52 -1.39 -5.58 -3.26
N HIS A 53 -0.82 -4.42 -2.93
CA HIS A 53 0.62 -4.23 -2.87
C HIS A 53 1.08 -3.86 -1.46
N ILE A 54 2.22 -4.43 -1.06
CA ILE A 54 2.91 -4.09 0.19
C ILE A 54 3.94 -3.01 -0.11
N ILE A 55 3.99 -1.99 0.73
CA ILE A 55 4.96 -0.92 0.67
C ILE A 55 6.29 -1.40 1.27
N ASN A 56 6.23 -1.89 2.50
CA ASN A 56 7.35 -2.54 3.19
C ASN A 56 6.82 -3.35 4.38
N SER A 57 7.67 -4.22 4.92
CA SER A 57 7.41 -4.91 6.19
C SER A 57 8.71 -5.06 6.96
N PHE A 58 8.71 -4.76 8.25
CA PHE A 58 9.92 -4.78 9.07
C PHE A 58 9.62 -5.13 10.53
N GLU A 59 10.67 -5.57 11.22
CA GLU A 59 10.65 -5.84 12.66
C GLU A 59 10.84 -4.53 13.42
N ASP A 60 10.05 -4.30 14.48
CA ASP A 60 10.12 -3.10 15.31
C ASP A 60 10.11 -3.53 16.79
N GLY A 61 10.96 -2.91 17.61
CA GLY A 61 11.15 -3.31 19.00
C GLY A 61 11.96 -4.59 19.17
N HIS A 62 13.05 -4.47 19.92
CA HIS A 62 13.85 -5.60 20.37
C HIS A 62 14.00 -5.55 21.88
N GLU A 63 13.79 -6.69 22.54
CA GLU A 63 14.29 -6.86 23.90
C GLU A 63 15.67 -7.54 23.84
N LEU A 64 16.67 -6.89 24.41
CA LEU A 64 18.01 -7.45 24.57
C LEU A 64 18.05 -8.22 25.89
N SER A 65 17.89 -9.54 25.81
CA SER A 65 18.33 -10.41 26.90
C SER A 65 19.80 -10.75 26.71
N ILE A 66 20.50 -11.16 27.79
CA ILE A 66 21.93 -11.54 27.77
C ILE A 66 22.25 -12.64 26.73
N LEU A 67 21.22 -13.35 26.23
CA LEU A 67 21.36 -14.53 25.38
C LEU A 67 20.63 -14.46 24.03
N GLN A 68 19.67 -13.54 23.84
CA GLN A 68 18.86 -13.50 22.61
C GLN A 68 18.20 -12.14 22.35
N ILE A 69 18.08 -11.78 21.07
CA ILE A 69 17.23 -10.69 20.57
C ILE A 69 15.82 -11.26 20.37
N GLU A 70 14.85 -10.75 21.11
CA GLU A 70 13.43 -11.05 20.88
C GLU A 70 12.79 -9.94 20.07
N ILE A 71 12.16 -10.29 18.94
CA ILE A 71 11.38 -9.36 18.13
C ILE A 71 10.02 -9.18 18.80
N LEU A 72 9.68 -7.94 19.13
CA LEU A 72 8.43 -7.64 19.84
C LEU A 72 7.25 -7.56 18.87
N GLN A 73 7.44 -6.94 17.71
CA GLN A 73 6.37 -6.74 16.73
C GLN A 73 6.87 -6.73 15.29
N VAL A 74 5.97 -7.07 14.38
CA VAL A 74 6.13 -6.89 12.93
C VAL A 74 5.22 -5.76 12.47
N VAL A 75 5.76 -4.81 11.72
CA VAL A 75 5.02 -3.73 11.07
C VAL A 75 4.88 -4.07 9.59
N VAL A 76 3.66 -3.94 9.06
CA VAL A 76 3.37 -4.10 7.63
C VAL A 76 2.70 -2.82 7.15
N TRP A 77 3.26 -2.22 6.11
CA TRP A 77 2.63 -1.12 5.38
C TRP A 77 2.14 -1.60 4.03
N GLY A 78 0.90 -1.29 3.67
CA GLY A 78 0.30 -1.76 2.43
C GLY A 78 -0.72 -0.80 1.83
N CYS A 79 -1.01 -1.02 0.56
CA CYS A 79 -2.07 -0.37 -0.20
C CYS A 79 -3.37 -1.17 0.02
N ARG A 80 -4.17 -0.71 0.99
CA ARG A 80 -5.41 -1.35 1.45
C ARG A 80 -6.64 -0.69 0.84
N ALA A 81 -7.49 -1.48 0.20
CA ALA A 81 -8.85 -1.12 -0.21
C ALA A 81 -9.90 -1.80 0.70
N LEU A 82 -11.09 -1.23 0.78
CA LEU A 82 -12.22 -1.79 1.55
C LEU A 82 -13.07 -2.75 0.70
N ASP A 83 -13.02 -2.59 -0.62
CA ASP A 83 -13.63 -3.46 -1.61
C ASP A 83 -12.58 -3.91 -2.65
N SER A 84 -12.96 -4.81 -3.55
CA SER A 84 -12.05 -5.44 -4.52
C SER A 84 -12.37 -5.03 -5.95
N LEU A 85 -11.33 -4.66 -6.72
CA LEU A 85 -11.40 -4.51 -8.18
C LEU A 85 -11.57 -5.84 -8.91
N ILE A 86 -11.35 -6.97 -8.23
CA ILE A 86 -11.54 -8.33 -8.75
C ILE A 86 -12.93 -8.84 -8.32
N PRO A 87 -13.72 -9.45 -9.23
CA PRO A 87 -13.41 -9.79 -10.62
C PRO A 87 -13.82 -8.72 -11.64
N HIS A 88 -14.55 -7.69 -11.22
CA HIS A 88 -15.00 -6.62 -12.10
C HIS A 88 -14.61 -5.26 -11.49
N PRO A 89 -13.80 -4.47 -12.18
CA PRO A 89 -13.40 -3.15 -11.71
C PRO A 89 -14.64 -2.23 -11.72
N LYS A 90 -15.28 -2.07 -10.56
CA LYS A 90 -16.32 -1.06 -10.35
C LYS A 90 -15.65 0.24 -9.96
N LEU A 91 -15.07 0.93 -10.95
CA LEU A 91 -14.32 2.17 -10.76
C LEU A 91 -15.18 3.39 -10.36
N ASN A 92 -16.50 3.19 -10.20
CA ASN A 92 -17.42 4.15 -9.60
C ASN A 92 -17.55 3.99 -8.08
N ASN A 93 -17.03 2.90 -7.49
CA ASN A 93 -16.93 2.72 -6.04
C ASN A 93 -15.50 3.04 -5.58
N PHE A 94 -15.33 4.18 -4.92
CA PHE A 94 -14.02 4.58 -4.42
C PHE A 94 -13.50 3.70 -3.27
N GLU A 95 -14.34 2.85 -2.66
CA GLU A 95 -13.92 1.87 -1.66
C GLU A 95 -13.00 0.78 -2.24
N SER A 96 -13.05 0.57 -3.57
CA SER A 96 -12.15 -0.35 -4.28
C SER A 96 -10.76 0.22 -4.54
N PHE A 97 -10.56 1.51 -4.25
CA PHE A 97 -9.25 2.13 -4.39
C PHE A 97 -8.48 2.10 -3.06
N SER A 98 -7.19 1.81 -3.19
CA SER A 98 -6.30 1.60 -2.05
C SER A 98 -5.86 2.90 -1.37
N ARG A 99 -5.58 2.81 -0.08
CA ARG A 99 -4.88 3.83 0.73
C ARG A 99 -3.71 3.22 1.48
N CYS A 100 -2.78 4.05 1.92
CA CYS A 100 -1.65 3.61 2.73
C CYS A 100 -2.12 3.23 4.14
N TYR A 101 -1.90 1.98 4.52
CA TYR A 101 -2.40 1.40 5.76
C TYR A 101 -1.28 0.69 6.53
N GLU A 102 -1.35 0.72 7.85
CA GLU A 102 -0.40 0.04 8.75
C GLU A 102 -1.09 -1.06 9.56
N TRP A 103 -0.44 -2.23 9.63
CA TRP A 103 -0.71 -3.26 10.63
C TRP A 103 0.52 -3.42 11.52
N ARG A 104 0.34 -3.31 12.84
CA ARG A 104 1.35 -3.70 13.84
C ARG A 104 0.89 -4.98 14.52
N LEU A 105 1.71 -6.01 14.40
CA LEU A 105 1.43 -7.36 14.88
C LEU A 105 2.36 -7.66 16.06
N ASN A 106 1.81 -7.71 17.27
CA ASN A 106 2.59 -8.00 18.46
C ASN A 106 2.81 -9.51 18.60
N LEU A 107 4.05 -9.96 18.48
CA LEU A 107 4.38 -11.40 18.48
C LEU A 107 4.21 -12.03 19.87
N GLN A 108 4.38 -11.25 20.93
CA GLN A 108 4.24 -11.74 22.31
C GLN A 108 2.77 -11.86 22.74
N THR A 109 1.95 -10.84 22.46
CA THR A 109 0.56 -10.77 22.94
C THR A 109 -0.47 -11.27 21.94
N GLY A 110 -0.11 -11.34 20.65
CA GLY A 110 -1.07 -11.59 19.56
C GLY A 110 -1.93 -10.37 19.19
N GLU A 111 -1.71 -9.21 19.81
CA GLU A 111 -2.47 -7.98 19.52
C GLU A 111 -2.19 -7.47 18.10
N VAL A 112 -3.25 -6.99 17.44
CA VAL A 112 -3.18 -6.28 16.15
C VAL A 112 -3.59 -4.83 16.36
N LYS A 113 -2.76 -3.89 15.91
CA LYS A 113 -3.13 -2.48 15.75
C LYS A 113 -3.18 -2.13 14.27
N GLU A 114 -4.24 -1.44 13.87
CA GLU A 114 -4.56 -1.10 12.48
C GLU A 114 -4.73 0.42 12.35
N LYS A 115 -4.06 1.06 11.38
CA LYS A 115 -4.10 2.52 11.21
C LYS A 115 -4.13 2.95 9.72
N ASP A 116 -5.02 3.88 9.36
CA ASP A 116 -4.94 4.60 8.08
C ASP A 116 -3.87 5.68 8.19
N LEU A 117 -2.78 5.55 7.44
CA LEU A 117 -1.65 6.47 7.55
C LEU A 117 -1.96 7.82 6.90
N THR A 118 -2.94 7.90 6.00
CA THR A 118 -3.31 9.11 5.26
C THR A 118 -4.46 9.90 5.88
N GLY A 119 -4.99 9.44 7.03
CA GLY A 119 -6.00 10.15 7.82
C GLY A 119 -7.30 10.44 7.06
N GLY A 120 -7.75 9.50 6.21
CA GLY A 120 -9.05 9.60 5.56
C GLY A 120 -9.17 10.62 4.43
N LYS A 121 -8.15 11.47 4.19
CA LYS A 121 -8.16 12.47 3.10
C LYS A 121 -8.13 11.77 1.74
N VAL A 122 -8.85 12.37 0.78
CA VAL A 122 -9.34 11.77 -0.47
C VAL A 122 -8.24 11.56 -1.53
N GLN A 123 -7.13 10.91 -1.18
CA GLN A 123 -6.13 10.52 -2.17
C GLN A 123 -5.85 9.04 -2.10
N TYR A 124 -6.37 8.36 -3.12
CA TYR A 124 -6.15 6.95 -3.34
C TYR A 124 -4.83 6.74 -4.06
N MET A 125 -4.14 5.67 -3.70
CA MET A 125 -2.80 5.42 -4.19
C MET A 125 -2.48 3.93 -4.17
N ASP A 126 -1.68 3.51 -5.14
CA ASP A 126 -1.25 2.12 -5.28
C ASP A 126 0.13 2.06 -5.93
N PHE A 127 0.61 0.86 -6.24
CA PHE A 127 1.92 0.60 -6.82
C PHE A 127 3.05 1.28 -6.04
N PRO A 128 3.23 0.89 -4.77
CA PRO A 128 4.22 1.50 -3.91
C PRO A 128 5.63 1.14 -4.33
N MET A 129 6.56 2.02 -3.98
CA MET A 129 7.99 1.87 -4.16
C MET A 129 8.73 2.54 -3.00
N ILE A 130 9.87 1.97 -2.64
CA ILE A 130 10.80 2.52 -1.65
C ILE A 130 12.22 2.47 -2.21
N ASN A 131 13.17 3.08 -1.52
CA ASN A 131 14.57 2.82 -1.80
C ASN A 131 14.88 1.32 -1.57
N PRO A 132 15.34 0.57 -2.58
CA PRO A 132 15.52 -0.88 -2.45
C PRO A 132 16.53 -1.29 -1.37
N ASN A 133 17.43 -0.38 -0.98
CA ASN A 133 18.37 -0.61 0.12
C ASN A 133 17.69 -0.75 1.50
N PHE A 134 16.40 -0.42 1.59
CA PHE A 134 15.60 -0.46 2.82
C PHE A 134 14.49 -1.52 2.80
N LEU A 135 14.49 -2.42 1.81
CA LEU A 135 13.53 -3.53 1.76
C LEU A 135 13.69 -4.46 2.96
N GLY A 136 12.59 -4.69 3.69
CA GLY A 136 12.57 -5.58 4.86
C GLY A 136 13.06 -4.94 6.17
N ILE A 137 13.49 -3.69 6.15
CA ILE A 137 13.95 -2.94 7.33
C ILE A 137 13.19 -1.63 7.45
N LYS A 138 13.19 -1.05 8.66
CA LYS A 138 12.49 0.20 8.94
C LYS A 138 13.02 1.33 8.05
N ASN A 139 12.10 2.07 7.43
CA ASN A 139 12.39 3.13 6.47
C ASN A 139 11.51 4.36 6.74
N ARG A 140 11.92 5.54 6.29
CA ARG A 140 11.28 6.83 6.55
C ARG A 140 10.43 7.34 5.38
N TYR A 141 10.76 6.91 4.16
CA TYR A 141 10.12 7.40 2.94
C TYR A 141 9.56 6.27 2.09
N GLY A 142 8.39 6.51 1.52
CA GLY A 142 7.82 5.67 0.48
C GLY A 142 7.22 6.51 -0.63
N TYR A 143 6.96 5.90 -1.77
CA TYR A 143 6.35 6.59 -2.89
C TYR A 143 5.24 5.72 -3.47
N THR A 144 4.20 6.35 -4.02
CA THR A 144 3.07 5.66 -4.64
C THR A 144 2.62 6.39 -5.90
N GLN A 145 1.89 5.69 -6.77
CA GLN A 145 1.15 6.32 -7.85
C GLN A 145 -0.21 6.76 -7.33
N VAL A 146 -0.61 7.99 -7.63
CA VAL A 146 -1.86 8.61 -7.17
C VAL A 146 -2.96 8.33 -8.18
N VAL A 147 -4.02 7.67 -7.75
CA VAL A 147 -5.19 7.40 -8.59
C VAL A 147 -5.89 8.72 -8.90
N ASP A 148 -6.22 8.92 -10.17
CA ASP A 148 -7.20 9.92 -10.59
C ASP A 148 -8.60 9.26 -10.56
N PRO A 149 -9.43 9.55 -9.54
CA PRO A 149 -10.72 8.88 -9.39
C PRO A 149 -11.70 9.21 -10.53
N ILE A 150 -11.63 10.42 -11.07
CA ILE A 150 -12.54 10.89 -12.13
C ILE A 150 -12.17 10.20 -13.44
N ALA A 151 -10.90 10.24 -13.82
CA ALA A 151 -10.42 9.57 -15.02
C ALA A 151 -10.60 8.05 -14.93
N SER A 152 -10.38 7.45 -13.74
CA SER A 152 -10.62 6.03 -13.52
C SER A 152 -12.08 5.63 -13.70
N SER A 153 -13.03 6.45 -13.21
CA SER A 153 -14.46 6.16 -13.35
C SER A 153 -14.95 6.12 -14.81
N THR A 154 -14.23 6.78 -15.72
CA THR A 154 -14.56 6.84 -17.16
C THR A 154 -13.72 5.90 -18.02
N ALA A 155 -12.64 5.32 -17.50
CA ALA A 155 -11.68 4.48 -18.22
C ALA A 155 -12.11 3.01 -18.45
N GLY A 156 -13.33 2.64 -18.05
CA GLY A 156 -13.95 1.34 -18.34
C GLY A 156 -13.44 0.15 -17.51
N SER A 157 -12.11 -0.04 -17.35
CA SER A 157 -11.60 -1.23 -16.64
C SER A 157 -10.28 -1.10 -15.88
N VAL A 158 -9.50 -0.03 -16.06
CA VAL A 158 -8.20 0.13 -15.38
C VAL A 158 -8.13 1.47 -14.64
N PRO A 159 -7.73 1.49 -13.36
CA PRO A 159 -7.44 2.73 -12.66
C PRO A 159 -6.39 3.55 -13.41
N LYS A 160 -6.63 4.85 -13.50
CA LYS A 160 -5.69 5.82 -14.08
C LYS A 160 -4.95 6.53 -12.97
N TYR A 161 -3.64 6.72 -13.14
CA TYR A 161 -2.78 7.32 -12.13
C TYR A 161 -2.29 8.68 -12.59
N GLY A 162 -2.85 9.76 -12.04
CA GLY A 162 -2.59 11.15 -12.48
C GLY A 162 -1.42 11.83 -11.78
N GLY A 163 -0.65 11.12 -10.95
CA GLY A 163 0.45 11.71 -10.22
C GLY A 163 1.26 10.71 -9.41
N LEU A 164 2.23 11.23 -8.67
CA LEU A 164 3.02 10.49 -7.68
C LEU A 164 2.85 11.12 -6.30
N ALA A 165 2.95 10.32 -5.26
CA ALA A 165 2.99 10.78 -3.88
C ALA A 165 4.28 10.31 -3.20
N LYS A 166 4.86 11.18 -2.38
CA LYS A 166 5.96 10.87 -1.45
C LYS A 166 5.41 10.87 -0.03
N LEU A 167 5.53 9.73 0.64
CA LEU A 167 5.04 9.43 1.99
C LEU A 167 6.18 9.61 2.99
N TYR A 168 5.91 10.28 4.11
CA TYR A 168 6.88 10.53 5.17
C TYR A 168 6.44 9.81 6.45
N PHE A 169 6.84 8.55 6.64
CA PHE A 169 6.30 7.68 7.70
C PHE A 169 6.58 8.15 9.14
N GLU A 170 7.64 8.94 9.35
CA GLU A 170 8.02 9.46 10.68
C GLU A 170 7.59 10.91 10.92
N LYS A 171 7.05 11.61 9.92
CA LYS A 171 6.68 13.02 10.06
C LYS A 171 5.16 13.15 10.10
N PRO A 172 4.59 13.71 11.17
CA PRO A 172 3.16 14.01 11.18
C PRO A 172 2.83 15.05 10.10
N GLY A 173 1.67 14.89 9.48
CA GLY A 173 1.15 15.82 8.51
C GLY A 173 0.82 17.16 9.17
N LEU A 174 1.11 18.27 8.49
CA LEU A 174 0.70 19.59 8.93
C LEU A 174 -0.82 19.74 8.73
N VAL A 175 -1.63 19.20 9.64
CA VAL A 175 -3.06 19.52 9.69
C VAL A 175 -3.21 20.77 10.54
N LYS A 176 -3.68 21.87 9.93
CA LYS A 176 -4.23 23.00 10.69
C LYS A 176 -5.37 22.46 11.53
N GLN A 177 -5.15 22.33 12.84
CA GLN A 177 -6.13 21.85 13.81
C GLN A 177 -7.46 22.61 13.64
N ARG A 178 -8.44 21.93 13.07
CA ARG A 178 -9.86 22.20 13.32
C ARG A 178 -10.49 20.84 13.52
N GLU A 179 -10.82 20.57 14.78
CA GLU A 179 -11.55 19.40 15.31
C GLU A 179 -10.67 18.31 15.96
N GLU A 180 -11.09 17.91 17.17
CA GLU A 180 -10.33 17.16 18.20
C GLU A 180 -10.28 15.64 17.96
N GLN A 181 -10.51 15.15 16.74
CA GLN A 181 -10.64 13.71 16.45
C GLN A 181 -9.90 13.23 15.19
N ASP A 182 -8.98 14.01 14.63
CA ASP A 182 -8.18 13.53 13.50
C ASP A 182 -7.04 12.62 13.99
N GLU A 183 -7.09 11.33 13.64
CA GLU A 183 -5.93 10.44 13.72
C GLU A 183 -4.75 11.11 12.99
N GLU A 184 -3.59 11.17 13.65
CA GLU A 184 -2.42 11.88 13.13
C GLU A 184 -1.92 11.23 11.84
N ALA A 185 -2.34 11.80 10.71
CA ALA A 185 -1.93 11.41 9.37
C ALA A 185 -0.44 11.70 9.15
N ILE A 186 0.23 10.93 8.32
CA ILE A 186 1.60 11.21 7.90
C ILE A 186 1.63 12.39 6.92
N ARG A 187 2.77 13.07 6.82
CA ARG A 187 3.01 14.05 5.74
C ARG A 187 3.05 13.31 4.41
N VAL A 188 2.38 13.88 3.41
CA VAL A 188 2.42 13.41 2.03
C VAL A 188 2.67 14.61 1.10
N GLU A 189 3.58 14.45 0.16
CA GLU A 189 3.82 15.41 -0.92
C GLU A 189 3.38 14.82 -2.25
N TYR A 190 2.75 15.63 -3.10
CA TYR A 190 2.18 15.18 -4.35
C TYR A 190 2.85 15.88 -5.53
N HIS A 191 3.22 15.09 -6.54
CA HIS A 191 3.61 15.53 -7.86
C HIS A 191 2.52 15.13 -8.85
N MET A 192 1.54 16.02 -9.05
CA MET A 192 0.44 15.78 -9.99
C MET A 192 0.87 16.11 -11.41
N PHE A 193 0.49 15.26 -12.37
CA PHE A 193 0.72 15.53 -13.78
C PHE A 193 -0.33 16.49 -14.35
N GLU A 194 -0.06 16.95 -15.56
CA GLU A 194 -1.03 17.70 -16.35
C GLU A 194 -2.29 16.86 -16.60
N LYS A 195 -3.38 17.54 -16.94
CA LYS A 195 -4.64 16.88 -17.30
C LYS A 195 -4.40 15.85 -18.41
N ASN A 196 -5.07 14.69 -18.30
CA ASN A 196 -4.99 13.59 -19.27
C ASN A 196 -3.58 13.00 -19.45
N VAL A 197 -2.68 13.23 -18.49
CA VAL A 197 -1.37 12.59 -18.41
C VAL A 197 -1.39 11.58 -17.26
N PHE A 198 -1.18 10.31 -17.59
CA PHE A 198 -1.23 9.22 -16.62
C PHE A 198 0.06 8.42 -16.59
N CYS A 199 0.49 7.98 -15.40
CA CYS A 199 1.69 7.20 -15.23
C CYS A 199 1.45 5.71 -15.02
N THR A 200 2.51 4.93 -15.24
CA THR A 200 2.59 3.51 -14.89
C THR A 200 4.06 3.07 -14.74
N GLY A 201 4.27 1.89 -14.15
CA GLY A 201 5.60 1.27 -14.06
C GLY A 201 6.65 2.14 -13.35
N ALA A 202 6.27 2.80 -12.26
CA ALA A 202 7.19 3.65 -11.50
C ALA A 202 8.18 2.82 -10.67
N ALA A 203 9.42 3.30 -10.56
CA ALA A 203 10.48 2.71 -9.74
C ALA A 203 11.36 3.79 -9.10
N PHE A 204 11.86 3.52 -7.90
CA PHE A 204 12.89 4.35 -7.25
C PHE A 204 14.29 3.88 -7.68
N VAL A 205 15.12 4.83 -8.08
CA VAL A 205 16.51 4.62 -8.47
C VAL A 205 17.41 5.39 -7.50
N PRO A 206 18.15 4.71 -6.60
CA PRO A 206 19.04 5.39 -5.66
C PRO A 206 20.17 6.08 -6.42
N LYS A 207 20.56 7.26 -5.93
CA LYS A 207 21.74 7.97 -6.40
C LYS A 207 22.99 7.16 -6.05
N ILE A 208 23.92 7.07 -7.01
CA ILE A 208 25.24 6.51 -6.76
C ILE A 208 25.93 7.34 -5.67
N ASP A 209 26.44 6.67 -4.64
CA ASP A 209 27.04 7.28 -3.45
C ASP A 209 26.07 8.21 -2.68
N GLY A 210 24.76 8.01 -2.85
CA GLY A 210 23.73 8.67 -2.04
C GLY A 210 23.82 8.20 -0.58
N VAL A 211 23.70 9.15 0.34
CA VAL A 211 23.79 8.90 1.79
C VAL A 211 22.40 8.88 2.43
N GLU A 212 21.51 9.75 1.96
CA GLU A 212 20.15 9.82 2.49
C GLU A 212 19.22 8.81 1.80
N GLU A 213 18.23 8.32 2.55
CA GLU A 213 17.27 7.32 2.08
C GLU A 213 16.51 7.75 0.81
N ASP A 214 16.15 9.03 0.69
CA ASP A 214 15.43 9.60 -0.45
C ASP A 214 16.33 10.25 -1.51
N GLU A 215 17.66 10.09 -1.42
CA GLU A 215 18.58 10.55 -2.46
C GLU A 215 18.52 9.63 -3.69
N GLY A 216 17.70 10.01 -4.66
CA GLY A 216 17.52 9.26 -5.89
C GLY A 216 16.53 9.93 -6.82
N TRP A 217 15.94 9.12 -7.70
CA TRP A 217 14.92 9.55 -8.65
C TRP A 217 13.77 8.55 -8.68
N ILE A 218 12.56 9.04 -8.93
CA ILE A 218 11.48 8.19 -9.42
C ILE A 218 11.49 8.24 -10.94
N ILE A 219 11.62 7.07 -11.57
CA ILE A 219 11.48 6.92 -13.02
C ILE A 219 10.13 6.26 -13.30
N THR A 220 9.36 6.83 -14.22
CA THR A 220 8.04 6.30 -14.60
C THR A 220 7.72 6.58 -16.06
N PHE A 221 6.93 5.71 -16.68
CA PHE A 221 6.33 5.99 -17.99
C PHE A 221 5.11 6.88 -17.78
N VAL A 222 4.98 7.93 -18.58
CA VAL A 222 3.79 8.77 -18.66
C VAL A 222 3.22 8.73 -20.07
N HIS A 223 1.90 8.69 -20.17
CA HIS A 223 1.17 8.75 -21.43
C HIS A 223 0.23 9.95 -21.41
N ASN A 224 0.35 10.83 -22.40
CA ASN A 224 -0.56 11.94 -22.61
C ASN A 224 -1.64 11.49 -23.61
N GLU A 225 -2.88 11.34 -23.16
CA GLU A 225 -3.98 10.85 -23.98
C GLU A 225 -4.49 11.89 -24.98
N ASP A 226 -4.26 13.19 -24.75
CA ASP A 226 -4.65 14.26 -25.70
C ASP A 226 -3.78 14.22 -26.97
N THR A 227 -2.51 13.82 -26.84
CA THR A 227 -1.53 13.79 -27.92
C THR A 227 -1.18 12.38 -28.41
N GLY A 228 -1.50 11.35 -27.62
CA GLY A 228 -1.11 9.97 -27.87
C GLY A 228 0.38 9.67 -27.65
N ILE A 229 1.12 10.58 -27.01
CA ILE A 229 2.58 10.47 -26.82
C ILE A 229 2.89 9.83 -25.47
N SER A 230 3.79 8.85 -25.47
CA SER A 230 4.37 8.26 -24.26
C SER A 230 5.82 8.70 -24.07
N GLN A 231 6.21 8.96 -22.82
CA GLN A 231 7.56 9.39 -22.45
C GLN A 231 8.00 8.72 -21.15
N VAL A 232 9.32 8.64 -20.94
CA VAL A 232 9.89 8.33 -19.63
C VAL A 232 10.16 9.65 -18.92
N ARG A 233 9.72 9.79 -17.67
CA ARG A 233 10.02 10.93 -16.80
C ARG A 233 10.87 10.48 -15.62
N SER A 234 11.84 11.30 -15.27
CA SER A 234 12.63 11.21 -14.04
C SER A 234 12.23 12.38 -13.14
N ILE A 235 11.80 12.10 -11.92
CA ILE A 235 11.24 13.07 -10.98
C ILE A 235 12.09 13.01 -9.69
N LEU A 236 12.47 14.20 -9.18
CA LEU A 236 13.24 14.41 -7.95
C LEU A 236 12.32 14.43 -6.72
#